data_AF-A0A4Y9QR74-F1
#
_entry.id   AF-A0A4Y9QR74-F1
#
_cell.length_a   1.000
_cell.length_b   1.000
_cell.length_c   1.000
_cell.angle_alpha   90.00
_cell.angle_beta   90.00
_cell.angle_gamma   90.00
#
_symmetry.space_group_name_H-M   'P 1'
#
loop_
_entity.id
_entity.type
_entity.pdbx_description
1 polymer ?
#
loop_
_entity_poly.entity_id
_entity_poly.type
_entity_poly.pdbx_seq_one_letter_code
_entity_poly.pdbx_strand_id
1 'polypeptide(L)'
;MHNGNRFSAVPSCDGAACMAGASCALRSETNMTSSIPDDIARFVLVSIPSVPYLEALLLVRAERDRRWDASTLARRLYLGERAASALLLEMAAAQVMVADPAKEGGFLYRAGPEALEAMYDRVAQHYPKHLVEMTNLIHAKTAKKAHYFADIFRLRRK
;
A
#
# COMPACT_ATOMS: atom_id res chain seq x y z
N MET A 1 -21.83 -42.95 40.30
CA MET A 1 -22.67 -43.02 39.07
C MET A 1 -24.10 -42.69 39.48
N HIS A 2 -24.85 -42.00 38.62
CA HIS A 2 -26.14 -41.30 38.85
C HIS A 2 -26.01 -39.82 39.21
N ASN A 3 -26.15 -38.97 38.19
CA ASN A 3 -27.07 -37.83 38.29
C ASN A 3 -27.35 -37.29 36.88
N GLY A 4 -28.46 -37.73 36.31
CA GLY A 4 -29.13 -37.03 35.23
C GLY A 4 -30.13 -36.08 35.85
N ASN A 5 -30.05 -34.79 35.55
CA ASN A 5 -31.25 -33.97 35.59
C ASN A 5 -31.21 -32.91 34.48
N ARG A 6 -32.37 -32.81 33.85
CA ARG A 6 -32.68 -32.23 32.55
C ARG A 6 -33.25 -30.83 32.81
N PHE A 7 -32.51 -29.78 32.50
CA PHE A 7 -33.02 -28.42 32.57
C PHE A 7 -33.65 -28.05 31.23
N SER A 8 -34.98 -28.04 31.19
CA SER A 8 -35.79 -27.28 30.25
C SER A 8 -36.01 -25.88 30.81
N ALA A 9 -35.77 -24.84 30.01
CA ALA A 9 -36.52 -23.58 30.07
C ALA A 9 -36.22 -22.75 28.82
N VAL A 10 -37.23 -22.66 27.95
CA VAL A 10 -37.32 -21.78 26.78
C VAL A 10 -37.98 -20.48 27.24
N PRO A 11 -37.56 -19.28 26.79
CA PRO A 11 -38.43 -18.11 26.82
C PRO A 11 -39.22 -17.98 25.52
N SER A 12 -40.52 -17.89 25.70
CA SER A 12 -41.57 -17.67 24.71
C SER A 12 -41.40 -16.34 23.97
N CYS A 13 -41.69 -16.35 22.66
CA CYS A 13 -41.84 -15.19 21.82
C CYS A 13 -43.27 -14.65 21.95
N ASP A 14 -43.45 -13.41 22.38
CA ASP A 14 -44.67 -12.64 22.13
C ASP A 14 -44.34 -11.53 21.12
N GLY A 15 -45.00 -11.60 19.97
CA GLY A 15 -44.89 -10.61 18.91
C GLY A 15 -45.95 -9.52 19.05
N ALA A 16 -45.60 -8.29 18.64
CA ALA A 16 -46.32 -7.53 17.61
C ALA A 16 -45.81 -6.08 17.52
N ALA A 17 -45.24 -5.77 16.34
CA ALA A 17 -45.34 -4.52 15.58
C ALA A 17 -45.01 -3.17 16.24
N CYS A 18 -43.91 -2.56 15.77
CA CYS A 18 -43.92 -1.15 15.41
C CYS A 18 -42.99 -0.92 14.20
N MET A 19 -43.59 -0.49 13.09
CA MET A 19 -42.94 -0.08 11.84
C MET A 19 -42.35 1.33 11.96
N ALA A 20 -41.39 1.61 11.06
CA ALA A 20 -40.81 2.90 10.67
C ALA A 20 -39.48 3.29 11.31
N GLY A 21 -38.44 3.37 10.49
CA GLY A 21 -37.16 3.99 10.83
C GLY A 21 -35.98 3.28 10.18
N ALA A 22 -35.90 3.38 8.86
CA ALA A 22 -34.79 2.97 8.00
C ALA A 22 -33.41 3.00 8.69
N SER A 23 -32.92 1.84 9.15
CA SER A 23 -31.48 1.65 9.31
C SER A 23 -30.94 1.37 7.91
N CYS A 24 -30.46 2.45 7.31
CA CYS A 24 -29.85 2.52 6.01
C CYS A 24 -28.83 1.38 5.88
N ALA A 25 -29.09 0.52 4.91
CA ALA A 25 -28.22 -0.56 4.52
C ALA A 25 -26.76 -0.09 4.45
N LEU A 26 -25.87 -0.78 5.17
CA LEU A 26 -24.48 -0.89 4.76
C LEU A 26 -24.48 -1.71 3.45
N ARG A 27 -24.93 -1.05 2.40
CA ARG A 27 -24.71 -1.42 1.01
C ARG A 27 -23.20 -1.33 0.81
N SER A 28 -22.56 -2.49 0.86
CA SER A 28 -21.36 -2.75 0.06
C SER A 28 -21.77 -2.63 -1.41
N GLU A 29 -21.83 -1.40 -1.91
CA GLU A 29 -22.02 -1.06 -3.31
C GLU A 29 -20.90 -0.07 -3.66
N THR A 30 -19.94 -0.36 -4.52
CA THR A 30 -19.95 -1.17 -5.74
C THR A 30 -18.58 -1.85 -5.91
N ASN A 31 -18.54 -3.19 -5.90
CA ASN A 31 -17.45 -3.94 -6.53
C ASN A 31 -17.64 -3.86 -8.05
N MET A 32 -17.21 -2.75 -8.65
CA MET A 32 -17.14 -2.59 -10.09
C MET A 32 -15.81 -3.17 -10.57
N THR A 33 -15.68 -4.50 -10.46
CA THR A 33 -14.58 -5.33 -10.99
C THR A 33 -13.24 -4.58 -11.15
N SER A 34 -12.71 -3.98 -10.08
CA SER A 34 -11.35 -3.52 -10.13
C SER A 34 -10.49 -4.76 -10.15
N SER A 35 -9.64 -4.91 -11.16
CA SER A 35 -8.80 -6.10 -11.29
C SER A 35 -7.80 -6.21 -10.13
N ILE A 36 -7.61 -5.11 -9.40
CA ILE A 36 -6.80 -5.00 -8.20
C ILE A 36 -7.70 -5.01 -6.96
N PRO A 37 -7.42 -5.87 -5.96
CA PRO A 37 -8.06 -5.81 -4.64
C PRO A 37 -7.96 -4.44 -3.96
N ASP A 38 -9.04 -4.00 -3.31
CA ASP A 38 -9.15 -2.68 -2.69
C ASP A 38 -8.06 -2.35 -1.67
N ASP A 39 -7.62 -3.34 -0.90
CA ASP A 39 -6.59 -3.16 0.10
C ASP A 39 -5.20 -2.94 -0.52
N ILE A 40 -4.90 -3.61 -1.64
CA ILE A 40 -3.70 -3.36 -2.44
C ILE A 40 -3.77 -1.97 -3.06
N ALA A 41 -4.90 -1.60 -3.67
CA ALA A 41 -5.08 -0.28 -4.26
C ALA A 41 -4.91 0.84 -3.22
N ARG A 42 -5.50 0.67 -2.04
CA ARG A 42 -5.35 1.60 -0.90
C ARG A 42 -3.90 1.69 -0.43
N PHE A 43 -3.22 0.55 -0.31
CA PHE A 43 -1.80 0.53 0.08
C PHE A 43 -0.93 1.28 -0.93
N VAL A 44 -1.11 1.04 -2.23
CA VAL A 44 -0.38 1.73 -3.29
C VAL A 44 -0.63 3.24 -3.24
N LEU A 45 -1.90 3.65 -3.14
CA LEU A 45 -2.26 5.06 -3.06
C LEU A 45 -1.65 5.78 -1.86
N VAL A 46 -1.54 5.12 -0.70
CA VAL A 46 -1.05 5.76 0.52
C VAL A 46 0.47 5.70 0.63
N SER A 47 1.07 4.54 0.37
CA SER A 47 2.45 4.24 0.73
C SER A 47 3.44 4.33 -0.44
N ILE A 48 2.96 4.27 -1.68
CA ILE A 48 3.85 4.30 -2.85
C ILE A 48 3.84 5.72 -3.46
N PRO A 49 4.98 6.43 -3.47
CA PRO A 49 5.06 7.81 -3.92
C PRO A 49 5.21 7.95 -5.44
N SER A 50 5.81 6.96 -6.11
CA SER A 50 6.12 7.01 -7.54
C SER A 50 6.29 5.61 -8.14
N VAL A 51 6.23 5.50 -9.46
CA VAL A 51 6.48 4.23 -10.17
C VAL A 51 7.93 3.76 -9.96
N PRO A 52 8.98 4.62 -10.09
CA PRO A 52 10.35 4.22 -9.76
C PRO A 52 10.53 3.68 -8.35
N TYR A 53 9.80 4.23 -7.37
CA TYR A 53 9.83 3.72 -5.99
C TYR A 53 9.26 2.30 -5.89
N LEU A 54 8.12 2.03 -6.55
CA LEU A 54 7.53 0.70 -6.57
C LEU A 54 8.49 -0.32 -7.20
N GLU A 55 9.07 0.03 -8.35
CA GLU A 55 10.04 -0.83 -9.04
C GLU A 55 11.27 -1.09 -8.17
N ALA A 56 11.81 -0.05 -7.54
CA ALA A 56 12.94 -0.18 -6.62
C ALA A 56 12.59 -1.11 -5.45
N LEU A 57 11.43 -0.93 -4.82
CA LEU A 57 10.94 -1.78 -3.73
C LEU A 57 10.87 -3.25 -4.15
N LEU A 58 10.25 -3.54 -5.30
CA LEU A 58 10.13 -4.91 -5.81
C LEU A 58 11.50 -5.52 -6.14
N LEU A 59 12.40 -4.71 -6.70
CA LEU A 59 13.76 -5.11 -7.06
C LEU A 59 14.62 -5.43 -5.83
N VAL A 60 14.70 -4.52 -4.85
CA VAL A 60 15.54 -4.73 -3.64
C VAL A 60 15.02 -5.88 -2.79
N ARG A 61 13.70 -6.10 -2.80
CA ARG A 61 13.05 -7.21 -2.09
C ARG A 61 13.32 -8.56 -2.76
N ALA A 62 13.42 -8.61 -4.08
CA ALA A 62 13.77 -9.82 -4.80
C ALA A 62 15.23 -10.25 -4.55
N GLU A 63 16.11 -9.30 -4.23
CA GLU A 63 17.53 -9.54 -3.96
C GLU A 63 17.91 -9.08 -2.53
N ARG A 64 17.29 -9.69 -1.51
CA ARG A 64 17.37 -9.23 -0.09
C ARG A 64 18.79 -9.14 0.47
N ASP A 65 19.67 -10.06 0.09
CA ASP A 65 21.05 -10.13 0.60
C ASP A 65 22.02 -9.24 -0.19
N ARG A 66 21.53 -8.55 -1.22
CA ARG A 66 22.34 -7.69 -2.07
C ARG A 66 22.58 -6.33 -1.43
N ARG A 67 23.82 -5.88 -1.55
CA ARG A 67 24.20 -4.47 -1.32
C ARG A 67 23.84 -3.61 -2.51
N TRP A 68 23.18 -2.49 -2.23
CA TRP A 68 22.73 -1.51 -3.20
C TRP A 68 23.52 -0.21 -3.04
N ASP A 69 23.89 0.39 -4.16
CA ASP A 69 24.39 1.76 -4.24
C ASP A 69 23.71 2.48 -5.40
N ALA A 70 23.86 3.81 -5.44
CA ALA A 70 23.20 4.65 -6.44
C ALA A 70 23.51 4.18 -7.88
N SER A 71 24.77 3.85 -8.15
CA SER A 71 25.23 3.31 -9.44
C SER A 71 24.51 2.02 -9.82
N THR A 72 24.41 1.05 -8.91
CA THR A 72 23.78 -0.24 -9.18
C THR A 72 22.27 -0.11 -9.38
N LEU A 73 21.60 0.70 -8.56
CA LEU A 73 20.17 0.95 -8.69
C LEU A 73 19.85 1.71 -9.99
N ALA A 74 20.66 2.71 -10.33
CA ALA A 74 20.54 3.48 -11.57
C ALA A 74 20.57 2.60 -12.81
N ARG A 75 21.54 1.67 -12.90
CA ARG A 75 21.62 0.74 -14.04
C ARG A 75 20.43 -0.21 -14.13
N ARG A 76 19.93 -0.71 -13.00
CA ARG A 76 18.82 -1.67 -12.98
C ARG A 76 17.48 -1.03 -13.32
N LEU A 77 17.28 0.23 -12.93
CA LEU A 77 16.05 0.98 -13.19
C LEU A 77 16.14 1.92 -14.40
N TYR A 78 17.27 1.92 -15.11
CA TYR A 78 17.57 2.84 -16.22
C TYR A 78 17.36 4.32 -15.84
N LEU A 79 17.78 4.68 -14.63
CA LEU A 79 17.73 6.05 -14.09
C LEU A 79 19.10 6.72 -14.13
N GLY A 80 19.12 8.04 -14.01
CA GLY A 80 20.35 8.77 -13.69
C GLY A 80 20.78 8.51 -12.24
N GLU A 81 22.10 8.48 -11.99
CA GLU A 81 22.66 8.16 -10.66
C GLU A 81 22.18 9.11 -9.55
N ARG A 82 22.01 10.40 -9.87
CA ARG A 82 21.43 11.37 -8.93
C ARG A 82 19.99 11.02 -8.53
N ALA A 83 19.18 10.56 -9.47
CA ALA A 83 17.80 10.15 -9.19
C ALA A 83 17.78 8.85 -8.37
N ALA A 84 18.64 7.89 -8.69
CA ALA A 84 18.79 6.66 -7.93
C ALA A 84 19.28 6.90 -6.49
N SER A 85 20.22 7.82 -6.30
CA SER A 85 20.68 8.24 -4.96
C SER A 85 19.55 8.85 -4.15
N ALA A 86 18.79 9.79 -4.72
CA ALA A 86 17.63 10.38 -4.06
C ALA A 86 16.58 9.31 -3.69
N LEU A 87 16.37 8.32 -4.58
CA LEU A 87 15.44 7.23 -4.35
C LEU A 87 15.88 6.31 -3.20
N LEU A 88 17.17 5.97 -3.10
CA LEU A 88 17.70 5.19 -1.98
C LEU A 88 17.52 5.93 -0.65
N LEU A 89 17.77 7.24 -0.63
CA LEU A 89 17.56 8.08 0.56
C LEU A 89 16.08 8.15 0.96
N GLU A 90 15.17 8.29 -0.01
CA GLU A 90 13.72 8.26 0.23
C GLU A 90 13.29 6.90 0.82
N MET A 91 13.80 5.80 0.28
CA MET A 91 13.54 4.45 0.79
C MET A 91 14.13 4.22 2.18
N ALA A 92 15.30 4.77 2.49
CA ALA A 92 15.90 4.72 3.82
C ALA A 92 15.10 5.53 4.85
N ALA A 93 14.60 6.71 4.46
CA ALA A 93 13.70 7.52 5.29
C ALA A 93 12.38 6.80 5.56
N ALA A 94 11.85 6.07 4.56
CA ALA A 94 10.69 5.17 4.71
C ALA A 94 11.02 3.85 5.42
N GLN A 95 12.28 3.66 5.81
CA GLN A 95 12.78 2.50 6.54
C GLN A 95 12.62 1.16 5.78
N VAL A 96 12.66 1.22 4.45
CA VAL A 96 12.73 0.05 3.55
C VAL A 96 14.19 -0.37 3.32
N MET A 97 15.10 0.60 3.35
CA MET A 97 16.54 0.39 3.24
C MET A 97 17.24 0.84 4.53
N VAL A 98 18.38 0.24 4.82
CA VAL A 98 19.30 0.67 5.90
C VAL A 98 20.69 0.88 5.33
N ALA A 99 21.46 1.83 5.85
CA ALA A 99 22.84 2.03 5.45
C ALA A 99 23.67 0.76 5.72
N ASP A 100 24.54 0.39 4.78
CA ASP A 100 25.48 -0.73 4.94
C ASP A 100 26.67 -0.26 5.80
N PRO A 101 26.88 -0.83 7.00
CA PRO A 101 28.03 -0.45 7.84
C PRO A 101 29.38 -0.82 7.20
N ALA A 102 29.40 -1.72 6.22
CA ALA A 102 30.63 -2.15 5.56
C ALA A 102 31.05 -1.25 4.38
N LYS A 103 30.17 -0.37 3.89
CA LYS A 103 30.44 0.47 2.71
C LYS A 103 29.69 1.79 2.78
N GLU A 104 30.44 2.90 2.81
CA GLU A 104 29.85 4.24 2.69
C GLU A 104 29.06 4.39 1.38
N GLY A 105 27.84 4.94 1.49
CA GLY A 105 26.91 5.05 0.36
C GLY A 105 26.29 3.71 -0.08
N GLY A 106 26.57 2.62 0.61
CA GLY A 106 25.90 1.34 0.46
C GLY A 106 24.62 1.25 1.28
N PHE A 107 23.66 0.48 0.79
CA PHE A 107 22.39 0.20 1.45
C PHE A 107 22.05 -1.28 1.37
N LEU A 108 21.35 -1.77 2.38
CA LEU A 108 20.80 -3.13 2.46
C LEU A 108 19.28 -3.05 2.56
N TYR A 109 18.61 -4.05 2.00
CA TYR A 109 17.17 -4.21 2.21
C TYR A 109 16.89 -4.49 3.68
N ARG A 110 15.91 -3.79 4.26
CA ARG A 110 15.48 -4.01 5.64
C ARG A 110 14.13 -4.71 5.65
N ALA A 111 14.12 -5.96 6.11
CA ALA A 111 12.88 -6.70 6.30
C ALA A 111 11.98 -5.97 7.31
N GLY A 112 10.73 -5.73 6.91
CA GLY A 112 9.72 -5.12 7.75
C GLY A 112 8.96 -6.15 8.60
N PRO A 113 7.93 -5.71 9.33
CA PRO A 113 6.98 -6.60 9.97
C PRO A 113 6.33 -7.56 8.95
N GLU A 114 6.01 -8.78 9.38
CA GLU A 114 5.47 -9.84 8.52
C GLU A 114 4.26 -9.39 7.68
N ALA A 115 3.33 -8.65 8.29
CA ALA A 115 2.15 -8.13 7.59
C ALA A 115 2.50 -7.17 6.44
N LEU A 116 3.56 -6.37 6.59
CA LEU A 116 4.03 -5.45 5.55
C LEU A 116 4.73 -6.24 4.42
N GLU A 117 5.53 -7.24 4.78
CA GLU A 117 6.18 -8.13 3.83
C GLU A 117 5.17 -8.93 3.00
N ALA A 118 4.10 -9.41 3.63
CA ALA A 118 2.99 -10.08 2.96
C ALA A 118 2.22 -9.12 2.04
N MET A 119 2.08 -7.84 2.41
CA MET A 119 1.51 -6.83 1.51
C MET A 119 2.42 -6.59 0.31
N TYR A 120 3.74 -6.51 0.51
CA TYR A 120 4.70 -6.41 -0.60
C TYR A 120 4.66 -7.63 -1.53
N ASP A 121 4.50 -8.84 -1.01
CA ASP A 121 4.27 -10.04 -1.84
C ASP A 121 3.04 -9.91 -2.71
N ARG A 122 1.93 -9.49 -2.12
CA ARG A 122 0.67 -9.33 -2.87
C ARG A 122 0.79 -8.25 -3.94
N VAL A 123 1.46 -7.12 -3.63
CA VAL A 123 1.78 -6.09 -4.62
C VAL A 123 2.62 -6.68 -5.76
N ALA A 124 3.68 -7.43 -5.44
CA ALA A 124 4.55 -8.07 -6.44
C ALA A 124 3.80 -9.03 -7.38
N GLN A 125 2.80 -9.75 -6.86
CA GLN A 125 1.99 -10.68 -7.64
C GLN A 125 0.98 -9.97 -8.57
N HIS A 126 0.49 -8.79 -8.20
CA HIS A 126 -0.54 -8.05 -8.94
C HIS A 126 0.07 -7.03 -9.91
N TYR A 127 1.19 -6.41 -9.55
CA TYR A 127 1.83 -5.37 -10.35
C TYR A 127 2.07 -5.75 -11.82
N PRO A 128 2.70 -6.90 -12.16
CA PRO A 128 2.92 -7.26 -13.56
C PRO A 128 1.63 -7.60 -14.33
N LYS A 129 0.55 -7.97 -13.62
CA LYS A 129 -0.75 -8.31 -14.23
C LYS A 129 -1.64 -7.07 -14.44
N HIS A 130 -1.42 -6.02 -13.66
CA HIS A 130 -2.28 -4.83 -13.62
C HIS A 130 -1.45 -3.53 -13.74
N LEU A 131 -0.37 -3.56 -14.53
CA LEU A 131 0.61 -2.47 -14.62
C LEU A 131 -0.04 -1.12 -14.92
N VAL A 132 -0.94 -1.07 -15.92
CA VAL A 132 -1.63 0.17 -16.31
C VAL A 132 -2.49 0.71 -15.17
N GLU A 133 -3.28 -0.15 -14.52
CA GLU A 133 -4.13 0.26 -13.40
C GLU A 133 -3.30 0.73 -12.19
N MET A 134 -2.24 0.00 -11.82
CA MET A 134 -1.36 0.33 -10.69
C MET A 134 -0.60 1.65 -10.92
N THR A 135 -0.08 1.87 -12.12
CA THR A 135 0.61 3.12 -12.48
C THR A 135 -0.36 4.30 -12.50
N ASN A 136 -1.59 4.13 -12.99
CA ASN A 136 -2.64 5.14 -12.92
C ASN A 136 -2.98 5.55 -11.47
N LEU A 137 -3.04 4.59 -10.53
CA LEU A 137 -3.24 4.90 -9.10
C LEU A 137 -2.14 5.83 -8.56
N ILE A 138 -0.89 5.51 -8.88
CA ILE A 138 0.27 6.31 -8.44
C ILE A 138 0.22 7.71 -9.06
N HIS A 139 -0.09 7.83 -10.36
CA HIS A 139 -0.20 9.12 -11.04
C HIS A 139 -1.36 9.97 -10.53
N ALA A 140 -2.50 9.38 -10.18
CA ALA A 140 -3.65 10.10 -9.65
C ALA A 140 -3.34 10.82 -8.32
N LYS A 141 -2.51 10.22 -7.47
CA LYS A 141 -2.01 10.86 -6.23
C LYS A 141 -1.11 12.05 -6.53
N THR A 142 -0.19 11.89 -7.48
CA THR A 142 0.77 12.93 -7.87
C THR A 142 0.07 14.12 -8.53
N ALA A 143 -0.92 13.87 -9.39
CA ALA A 143 -1.73 14.91 -10.02
C ALA A 143 -2.51 15.73 -8.99
N LYS A 144 -3.13 15.10 -7.98
CA LYS A 144 -3.84 15.81 -6.90
C LYS A 144 -2.92 16.73 -6.09
N LYS A 145 -1.69 16.29 -5.78
CA LYS A 145 -0.69 17.16 -5.13
C LYS A 145 -0.28 18.33 -6.03
N ALA A 146 -0.08 18.09 -7.33
CA ALA A 146 0.29 19.13 -8.29
C ALA A 146 -0.80 20.20 -8.44
N HIS A 147 -2.08 19.80 -8.49
CA HIS A 147 -3.21 20.74 -8.53
C HIS A 147 -3.26 21.63 -7.27
N TYR A 148 -3.08 21.04 -6.09
CA TYR A 148 -3.05 21.79 -4.83
C TYR A 148 -1.97 22.90 -4.83
N PHE A 149 -0.78 22.61 -5.37
CA PHE A 149 0.27 23.64 -5.52
C PHE A 149 -0.10 24.69 -6.57
N ALA A 150 -0.66 24.29 -7.71
CA ALA A 150 -1.05 25.24 -8.77
C ALA A 150 -2.11 26.25 -8.30
N ASP A 151 -3.03 25.84 -7.43
CA ASP A 151 -4.08 26.72 -6.91
C ASP A 151 -3.56 27.72 -5.87
N ILE A 152 -2.52 27.37 -5.10
CA ILE A 152 -1.82 28.32 -4.21
C ILE A 152 -1.21 29.47 -5.03
N PHE A 153 -0.71 29.21 -6.24
CA PHE A 153 -0.14 30.25 -7.10
C PHE A 153 -1.17 31.17 -7.77
N ARG A 154 -2.46 30.82 -7.77
CA ARG A 154 -3.53 31.66 -8.34
C ARG A 154 -4.07 32.73 -7.38
N LEU A 155 -3.68 32.71 -6.10
CA LEU A 155 -4.18 33.62 -5.06
C LEU A 155 -3.36 34.92 -4.90
N ARG A 156 -2.87 35.53 -6.00
CA ARG A 156 -2.34 36.90 -5.99
C ARG A 156 -2.64 37.64 -7.28
N ARG A 157 -3.92 37.96 -7.49
CA ARG A 157 -4.36 39.07 -8.34
C ARG A 157 -5.59 39.74 -7.73
N LYS A 158 -5.36 40.70 -6.84
CA LYS A 158 -6.15 41.91 -6.63
C LYS A 158 -5.35 42.87 -5.76
#